data_AF-A0A966LAH2-F1
#
_entry.id   AF-A0A966LAH2-F1
#
_cell.length_a   1.000
_cell.length_b   1.000
_cell.length_c   1.000
_cell.angle_alpha   90.00
_cell.angle_beta   90.00
_cell.angle_gamma   90.00
#
_symmetry.space_group_name_H-M   'P 1'
#
loop_
_entity.id
_entity.type
_entity.pdbx_description
1 polymer ?
#
loop_
_entity_poly.entity_id
_entity_poly.type
_entity_poly.pdbx_seq_one_letter_code
_entity_poly.pdbx_strand_id
1 'polypeptide(L)'
;MQNLTLVSVIIAAAWLVFMAGLMWSVPDRCLRWLGLMASTWRINIIELVLRAFAGLALVGRAEMSKAPTAFESSGWFIVVTSILLLLTPRRLHAAYAVWWSGKLPSSFVRLMALPTAIGGALIAYAAI
;
A
#
# COMPACT_ATOMS: atom_id res chain seq x y z
N MET A 1 -11.91 0.69 20.47
CA MET A 1 -11.02 1.13 19.36
C MET A 1 -10.11 0.01 18.85
N GLN A 2 -9.56 -0.85 19.71
CA GLN A 2 -8.60 -1.90 19.31
C GLN A 2 -9.15 -2.93 18.31
N ASN A 3 -10.43 -3.29 18.40
CA ASN A 3 -11.04 -4.18 17.40
C ASN A 3 -11.15 -3.52 16.02
N LEU A 4 -11.34 -2.19 15.96
CA LEU A 4 -11.42 -1.44 14.71
C LEU A 4 -10.04 -1.34 14.04
N THR A 5 -8.99 -1.06 14.81
CA THR A 5 -7.61 -1.01 14.29
C THR A 5 -7.16 -2.38 13.82
N LEU A 6 -7.47 -3.46 14.56
CA LEU A 6 -7.22 -4.83 14.13
C LEU A 6 -7.92 -5.14 12.79
N VAL A 7 -9.24 -4.95 12.70
CA VAL A 7 -10.00 -5.22 11.47
C VAL A 7 -9.44 -4.42 10.29
N SER A 8 -9.09 -3.16 10.50
CA SER A 8 -8.52 -2.29 9.47
C SER A 8 -7.16 -2.81 8.98
N VAL A 9 -6.29 -3.26 9.89
CA VAL A 9 -5.00 -3.88 9.54
C VAL A 9 -5.21 -5.18 8.78
N ILE A 10 -6.16 -6.03 9.20
CA ILE A 10 -6.47 -7.28 8.49
C ILE A 10 -6.99 -7.00 7.08
N ILE A 11 -7.85 -6.00 6.88
CA ILE A 11 -8.30 -5.58 5.54
C ILE A 11 -7.12 -5.11 4.69
N ALA A 12 -6.24 -4.28 5.23
CA ALA A 12 -5.05 -3.81 4.51
C ALA A 12 -4.09 -4.97 4.15
N ALA A 13 -3.88 -5.92 5.07
CA ALA A 13 -3.09 -7.12 4.84
C ALA A 13 -3.72 -8.02 3.77
N ALA A 14 -5.03 -8.25 3.83
CA ALA A 14 -5.77 -9.02 2.82
C ALA A 14 -5.71 -8.35 1.44
N TRP A 15 -5.75 -7.02 1.40
CA TRP A 15 -5.57 -6.26 0.16
C TRP A 15 -4.19 -6.47 -0.47
N LEU A 16 -3.11 -6.52 0.34
CA LEU A 16 -1.77 -6.83 -0.16
C LEU A 16 -1.70 -8.25 -0.73
N VAL A 17 -2.28 -9.24 -0.06
CA VAL A 17 -2.33 -10.63 -0.56
C VAL A 17 -3.14 -10.72 -1.85
N PHE A 18 -4.27 -10.02 -1.93
CA PHE A 18 -5.06 -9.92 -3.17
C PHE A 18 -4.26 -9.29 -4.32
N MET A 19 -3.55 -8.19 -4.04
CA MET A 19 -2.69 -7.53 -5.02
C MET A 19 -1.57 -8.44 -5.49
N ALA A 20 -0.96 -9.23 -4.61
CA ALA A 20 0.01 -10.24 -4.99
C ALA A 20 -0.58 -11.26 -5.98
N GLY A 21 -1.81 -11.73 -5.75
CA GLY A 21 -2.52 -12.60 -6.68
C GLY A 21 -2.70 -11.98 -8.08
N LEU A 22 -3.05 -10.68 -8.13
CA LEU A 22 -3.16 -9.92 -9.38
C LEU A 22 -1.80 -9.74 -10.06
N MET A 23 -0.76 -9.39 -9.32
CA MET A 23 0.61 -9.26 -9.83
C MET A 23 1.14 -10.57 -10.42
N TRP A 24 0.77 -11.70 -9.81
CA TRP A 24 1.13 -13.03 -10.33
C TRP A 24 0.37 -13.42 -11.60
N SER A 25 -0.91 -13.07 -11.67
CA SER A 25 -1.84 -13.56 -12.70
C SER A 25 -1.95 -12.66 -13.92
N VAL A 26 -1.88 -11.34 -13.73
CA VAL A 26 -2.13 -10.32 -14.77
C VAL A 26 -1.17 -9.12 -14.65
N PRO A 27 0.17 -9.33 -14.66
CA PRO A 27 1.14 -8.27 -14.39
C PRO A 27 1.04 -7.07 -15.35
N ASP A 28 0.72 -7.28 -16.63
CA ASP A 28 0.54 -6.20 -17.60
C ASP A 28 -0.65 -5.28 -17.24
N ARG A 29 -1.70 -5.84 -16.62
CA ARG A 29 -2.84 -5.04 -16.14
C ARG A 29 -2.42 -4.22 -14.93
N CYS A 30 -1.65 -4.81 -14.01
CA CYS A 30 -1.11 -4.11 -12.85
C CYS A 30 -0.23 -2.92 -13.26
N LEU A 31 0.64 -3.07 -14.27
CA LEU A 31 1.44 -1.96 -14.81
C LEU A 31 0.56 -0.86 -15.39
N ARG A 32 -0.49 -1.21 -16.15
CA ARG A 32 -1.45 -0.21 -16.66
C ARG A 32 -2.15 0.54 -15.53
N TRP A 33 -2.58 -0.16 -14.48
CA TRP A 33 -3.22 0.48 -13.32
C TRP A 33 -2.25 1.35 -12.53
N LEU A 34 -0.99 0.93 -12.39
CA LEU A 34 0.07 1.76 -11.82
C LEU A 34 0.20 3.06 -12.60
N GLY A 35 0.18 3.02 -13.93
CA GLY A 35 0.22 4.21 -14.78
C GLY A 35 -0.99 5.15 -14.66
N LEU A 36 -2.09 4.70 -14.02
CA LEU A 36 -3.28 5.52 -13.76
C LEU A 36 -3.25 6.21 -12.39
N MET A 37 -2.26 5.92 -11.54
CA MET A 37 -2.14 6.56 -10.22
C MET A 37 -2.02 8.07 -10.37
N ALA A 38 -2.72 8.79 -9.49
CA ALA A 38 -2.86 10.24 -9.52
C ALA A 38 -3.37 10.87 -10.84
N SER A 39 -3.90 10.10 -11.79
CA SER A 39 -4.37 10.60 -13.11
C SER A 39 -5.53 11.60 -13.02
N THR A 40 -6.34 11.50 -11.97
CA THR A 40 -7.38 12.48 -11.60
C THR A 40 -7.27 12.84 -10.12
N TRP A 41 -7.84 13.98 -9.71
CA TRP A 41 -7.90 14.36 -8.30
C TRP A 41 -8.62 13.30 -7.44
N ARG A 42 -9.70 12.73 -7.97
CA ARG A 42 -10.46 11.68 -7.29
C ARG A 42 -9.60 10.45 -7.03
N ILE A 43 -8.86 9.96 -8.04
CA ILE A 43 -7.97 8.81 -7.88
C ILE A 43 -6.86 9.12 -6.88
N ASN A 44 -6.20 10.28 -7.01
CA ASN A 44 -5.12 10.70 -6.11
C ASN A 44 -5.58 10.75 -4.64
N ILE A 45 -6.72 11.38 -4.38
CA ILE A 45 -7.24 11.52 -3.01
C ILE A 45 -7.63 10.16 -2.44
N ILE A 46 -8.36 9.32 -3.19
CA ILE A 46 -8.77 7.99 -2.71
C ILE A 46 -7.55 7.13 -2.39
N GLU A 47 -6.56 7.09 -3.28
CA GLU A 47 -5.33 6.33 -3.07
C GLU A 47 -4.59 6.76 -1.80
N LEU A 48 -4.35 8.06 -1.63
CA LEU A 48 -3.61 8.60 -0.50
C LEU A 48 -4.38 8.50 0.81
N VAL A 49 -5.70 8.66 0.79
CA VAL A 49 -6.55 8.50 1.99
C VAL A 49 -6.58 7.04 2.43
N LEU A 50 -6.80 6.08 1.53
CA LEU A 50 -6.77 4.66 1.87
C LEU A 50 -5.40 4.23 2.40
N ARG A 51 -4.33 4.73 1.76
CA ARG A 51 -2.95 4.50 2.21
C ARG A 51 -2.70 5.07 3.61
N ALA A 52 -3.06 6.34 3.85
CA ALA A 52 -2.91 6.97 5.16
C ALA A 52 -3.74 6.26 6.24
N PHE A 53 -4.95 5.83 5.90
CA PHE A 53 -5.83 5.07 6.80
C PHE A 53 -5.19 3.73 7.22
N ALA A 54 -4.60 2.99 6.28
CA ALA A 54 -3.85 1.78 6.61
C ALA A 54 -2.65 2.07 7.52
N GLY A 55 -1.93 3.17 7.29
CA GLY A 55 -0.84 3.62 8.16
C GLY A 55 -1.30 3.94 9.58
N LEU A 56 -2.40 4.70 9.73
CA LEU A 56 -3.00 5.00 11.03
C LEU A 56 -3.49 3.74 11.75
N ALA A 57 -4.03 2.77 11.03
CA ALA A 57 -4.43 1.48 11.60
C ALA A 57 -3.25 0.71 12.18
N LEU A 58 -2.08 0.74 11.51
CA LEU A 58 -0.85 0.15 12.04
C LEU A 58 -0.38 0.85 13.32
N VAL A 59 -0.31 2.19 13.31
CA VAL A 59 0.06 2.98 14.51
C VAL A 59 -0.90 2.67 15.66
N GLY A 60 -2.21 2.68 15.41
CA GLY A 60 -3.21 2.41 16.44
C GLY A 60 -3.23 0.98 16.97
N ARG A 61 -2.62 0.02 16.25
CA ARG A 61 -2.47 -1.39 16.67
C ARG A 61 -1.10 -1.69 17.27
N ALA A 62 -0.14 -0.78 17.19
CA ALA A 62 1.28 -1.04 17.49
C ALA A 62 1.50 -1.69 18.86
N GLU A 63 0.98 -1.10 19.95
CA GLU A 63 1.19 -1.58 21.33
C GLU A 63 0.67 -3.02 21.56
N MET A 64 -0.35 -3.44 20.83
CA MET A 64 -0.94 -4.78 20.93
C MET A 64 -0.41 -5.77 19.90
N SER A 65 0.44 -5.33 18.98
CA SER A 65 1.01 -6.18 17.93
C SER A 65 2.21 -6.98 18.46
N LYS A 66 2.56 -8.06 17.76
CA LYS A 66 3.78 -8.84 18.01
C LYS A 66 5.06 -8.07 17.66
N ALA A 67 4.96 -6.94 16.96
CA ALA A 67 6.09 -6.12 16.53
C ALA A 67 5.80 -4.62 16.67
N PRO A 68 5.69 -4.10 17.92
CA PRO A 68 5.22 -2.74 18.18
C PRO A 68 6.01 -1.65 17.45
N THR A 69 7.35 -1.69 17.54
CA THR A 69 8.23 -0.73 16.88
C THR A 69 8.06 -0.74 15.37
N ALA A 70 7.92 -1.93 14.76
CA ALA A 70 7.76 -2.06 13.31
C ALA A 70 6.41 -1.51 12.84
N PHE A 71 5.32 -1.76 13.59
CA PHE A 71 3.99 -1.23 13.30
C PHE A 71 3.96 0.30 13.41
N GLU A 72 4.53 0.84 14.48
CA GLU A 72 4.58 2.29 14.71
C GLU A 72 5.42 3.00 13.64
N SER A 73 6.66 2.55 13.41
CA SER A 73 7.56 3.21 12.45
C SER A 73 7.02 3.11 11.02
N SER A 74 6.54 1.95 10.62
CA SER A 74 5.99 1.75 9.27
C SER A 74 4.68 2.50 9.09
N GLY A 75 3.80 2.50 10.10
CA GLY A 75 2.56 3.25 10.08
C GLY A 75 2.79 4.75 9.91
N TRP A 76 3.68 5.35 10.72
CA TRP A 76 4.03 6.76 10.59
C TRP A 76 4.70 7.08 9.26
N PHE A 77 5.61 6.23 8.78
CA PHE A 77 6.20 6.40 7.45
C PHE A 77 5.13 6.45 6.35
N ILE A 78 4.13 5.56 6.39
CA ILE A 78 3.03 5.53 5.43
C ILE A 78 2.16 6.79 5.52
N VAL A 79 1.84 7.26 6.72
CA VAL A 79 1.03 8.47 6.94
C VAL A 79 1.77 9.70 6.43
N VAL A 80 3.01 9.90 6.85
CA VAL A 80 3.83 11.06 6.47
C VAL A 80 4.04 11.09 4.96
N THR A 81 4.40 9.97 4.34
CA THR A 81 4.58 9.92 2.88
C THR A 81 3.29 10.16 2.12
N SER A 82 2.14 9.73 2.64
CA SER A 82 0.82 10.03 2.03
C SER A 82 0.52 11.53 2.04
N ILE A 83 0.83 12.22 3.14
CA ILE A 83 0.65 13.67 3.27
C ILE A 83 1.59 14.40 2.30
N LEU A 84 2.87 14.02 2.27
CA LEU A 84 3.84 14.64 1.36
C LEU A 84 3.45 14.46 -0.12
N LEU A 85 2.95 13.28 -0.50
CA LEU A 85 2.44 13.03 -1.85
C LEU A 85 1.16 13.82 -2.14
N LEU A 86 0.30 14.06 -1.15
CA LEU A 86 -0.89 14.89 -1.32
C LEU A 86 -0.55 16.36 -1.57
N LEU A 87 0.51 16.85 -0.91
CA LEU A 87 1.05 18.20 -1.07
C LEU A 87 1.87 18.35 -2.36
N THR A 88 2.41 17.25 -2.89
CA THR A 88 3.16 17.25 -4.14
C THR A 88 2.21 17.60 -5.30
N PRO A 89 2.62 18.47 -6.24
CA PRO A 89 1.82 18.75 -7.43
C PRO A 89 1.39 17.47 -8.14
N ARG A 90 0.08 17.25 -8.27
CA ARG A 90 -0.49 16.02 -8.84
C ARG A 90 0.13 15.61 -10.17
N ARG A 91 0.48 16.59 -11.02
CA ARG A 91 1.14 16.35 -12.31
C ARG A 91 2.47 15.61 -12.17
N LEU A 92 3.24 15.90 -11.12
CA LEU A 92 4.50 15.21 -10.81
C LEU A 92 4.22 13.79 -10.31
N HIS A 93 3.26 13.62 -9.40
CA HIS A 93 2.88 12.30 -8.89
C HIS A 93 2.40 11.38 -10.03
N ALA A 94 1.54 11.89 -10.92
CA ALA A 94 1.06 11.16 -12.09
C ALA A 94 2.19 10.88 -13.10
N ALA A 95 3.08 11.84 -13.37
CA ALA A 95 4.21 11.63 -14.27
C ALA A 95 5.18 10.55 -13.74
N TYR A 96 5.42 10.52 -12.44
CA TYR A 96 6.23 9.49 -11.78
C TYR A 96 5.62 8.09 -11.93
N ALA A 97 4.30 7.98 -11.74
CA ALA A 97 3.58 6.73 -11.92
C ALA A 97 3.65 6.20 -13.37
N VAL A 98 3.43 7.08 -14.36
CA VAL A 98 3.58 6.76 -15.78
C VAL A 98 5.01 6.32 -16.09
N TRP A 99 6.01 7.04 -15.60
CA TRP A 99 7.42 6.73 -15.83
C TRP A 99 7.81 5.34 -15.33
N TRP A 100 7.42 4.98 -14.10
CA TRP A 100 7.69 3.64 -13.58
C TRP A 100 6.89 2.55 -14.29
N SER A 101 5.63 2.82 -14.65
CA SER A 101 4.81 1.84 -15.38
C SER A 101 5.40 1.45 -16.74
N GLY A 102 6.11 2.38 -17.41
CA GLY A 102 6.80 2.10 -18.67
C GLY A 102 8.20 1.50 -18.51
N LYS A 103 8.81 1.58 -17.33
CA LYS A 103 10.16 1.06 -17.06
C LYS A 103 10.19 -0.34 -16.46
N LEU A 104 9.17 -0.72 -15.70
CA LEU A 104 9.14 -2.00 -15.01
C LEU A 104 8.70 -3.11 -15.98
N PRO A 105 9.48 -4.19 -16.14
CA PRO A 105 9.05 -5.33 -16.92
C PRO A 105 7.99 -6.14 -16.16
N SER A 106 7.07 -6.78 -16.88
CA SER A 106 6.00 -7.60 -16.29
C SER A 106 6.53 -8.77 -15.45
N SER A 107 7.71 -9.29 -15.79
CA SER A 107 8.42 -10.32 -15.00
C SER A 107 8.81 -9.80 -13.61
N PHE A 108 9.24 -8.54 -13.51
CA PHE A 108 9.56 -7.92 -12.22
C PHE A 108 8.30 -7.75 -11.36
N VAL A 109 7.20 -7.27 -11.94
CA VAL A 109 5.91 -7.18 -11.22
C VAL A 109 5.47 -8.55 -10.72
N ARG A 110 5.61 -9.59 -11.56
CA ARG A 110 5.30 -10.97 -11.17
C ARG A 110 6.17 -11.47 -10.03
N LEU A 111 7.48 -11.18 -10.08
CA LEU A 111 8.43 -11.53 -9.01
C LEU A 111 8.06 -10.84 -7.68
N MET A 112 7.61 -9.58 -7.74
CA MET A 112 7.20 -8.82 -6.56
C MET A 112 5.90 -9.33 -5.93
N ALA A 113 5.15 -10.23 -6.58
CA ALA A 113 3.98 -10.87 -5.98
C ALA A 113 4.34 -11.62 -4.69
N LEU A 114 5.44 -12.39 -4.71
CA LEU A 114 5.85 -13.21 -3.56
C LEU A 114 6.15 -12.37 -2.30
N PRO A 115 7.08 -11.38 -2.33
CA PRO A 115 7.34 -10.55 -1.16
C PRO A 115 6.10 -9.74 -0.73
N THR A 116 5.22 -9.36 -1.66
CA THR A 116 3.96 -8.67 -1.34
C THR A 116 3.00 -9.57 -0.56
N ALA A 117 2.82 -10.83 -0.99
CA ALA A 117 1.99 -11.81 -0.29
C ALA A 117 2.55 -12.14 1.09
N ILE A 118 3.87 -12.36 1.19
CA ILE A 118 4.56 -12.61 2.46
C ILE A 118 4.39 -11.41 3.40
N GLY A 119 4.60 -10.18 2.89
CA GLY A 119 4.41 -8.96 3.68
C GLY A 119 2.99 -8.84 4.22
N GLY A 120 1.97 -9.07 3.38
CA GLY A 120 0.57 -9.09 3.81
C GLY A 120 0.30 -10.14 4.90
N ALA A 121 0.77 -11.38 4.71
CA ALA A 121 0.61 -12.45 5.69
C ALA A 121 1.32 -12.15 7.02
N LEU A 122 2.54 -11.60 6.97
CA LEU A 122 3.30 -11.21 8.16
C LEU A 122 2.63 -10.07 8.92
N ILE A 123 2.09 -9.06 8.22
CA ILE A 123 1.33 -7.98 8.86
C ILE A 123 0.10 -8.55 9.57
N ALA A 124 -0.67 -9.43 8.91
CA ALA A 124 -1.84 -10.06 9.53
C ALA A 124 -1.44 -10.89 10.77
N TYR A 125 -0.40 -11.71 10.66
CA TYR A 125 0.10 -12.51 11.78
C TYR A 125 0.59 -11.65 12.95
N ALA A 126 1.31 -10.56 12.66
CA ALA A 126 1.82 -9.67 13.69
C ALA A 126 0.72 -8.82 14.35
N ALA A 127 -0.40 -8.60 13.66
CA ALA A 127 -1.53 -7.85 14.19
C ALA A 127 -2.36 -8.63 15.21
N ILE A 128 -2.44 -9.97 15.08
CA ILE A 128 -3.20 -10.88 15.96
C ILE A 128 -2.37 -11.24 17.17
#